data_AF-A0A948BJ34-F1
#
_entry.id   AF-A0A948BJ34-F1
#
_cell.length_a   1.000
_cell.length_b   1.000
_cell.length_c   1.000
_cell.angle_alpha   90.00
_cell.angle_beta   90.00
_cell.angle_gamma   90.00
#
_symmetry.space_group_name_H-M   'P 1'
#
loop_
_entity.id
_entity.type
_entity.pdbx_description
1 polymer ?
#
loop_
_entity_poly.entity_id
_entity_poly.type
_entity_poly.pdbx_seq_one_letter_code
_entity_poly.pdbx_strand_id
1 'polypeptide(L)'
;MEIIKYFEEMSGFFVDKELVIPAAQMVYYVIIINLLMLFQRYRTCFLISLSFALYWLCVLNEKTFISAVGDFSGMGYFYLGGGMFVLMIAMFFFFTQSASSDS
;
A
#
# COMPACT_ATOMS: atom_id res chain seq x y z
N MET A 1 -31.20 9.59 18.83
CA MET A 1 -31.09 10.56 17.72
C MET A 1 -29.65 10.72 17.22
N GLU A 2 -28.63 10.29 17.98
CA GLU A 2 -27.22 10.31 17.52
C GLU A 2 -26.87 9.20 16.53
N ILE A 3 -27.43 7.99 16.68
CA ILE A 3 -27.17 6.84 15.79
C ILE A 3 -27.55 7.14 14.34
N ILE A 4 -28.62 7.90 14.12
CA ILE A 4 -29.10 8.28 12.79
C ILE A 4 -28.11 9.27 12.13
N LYS A 5 -27.52 10.17 12.91
CA LYS A 5 -26.47 11.10 12.45
C LYS A 5 -25.19 10.37 12.02
N TYR A 6 -24.76 9.38 12.81
CA TYR A 6 -23.63 8.52 12.42
C TYR A 6 -23.90 7.74 11.14
N PHE A 7 -25.14 7.29 10.94
CA PHE A 7 -25.53 6.57 9.72
C PHE A 7 -25.56 7.49 8.51
N GLU A 8 -26.02 8.74 8.66
CA GLU A 8 -25.94 9.76 7.60
C GLU A 8 -24.50 10.13 7.25
N GLU A 9 -23.63 10.37 8.23
CA GLU A 9 -22.21 10.66 8.00
C GLU A 9 -21.47 9.48 7.35
N MET A 10 -21.73 8.26 7.81
CA MET A 10 -21.23 7.03 7.17
C MET A 10 -21.73 6.90 5.72
N SER A 11 -23.02 7.18 5.48
CA SER A 11 -23.59 7.11 4.13
C SER A 11 -22.98 8.17 3.20
N GLY A 12 -22.71 9.38 3.71
CA GLY A 12 -22.00 10.43 2.99
C GLY A 12 -20.58 10.02 2.61
N PHE A 13 -19.88 9.34 3.53
CA PHE A 13 -18.56 8.76 3.27
C PHE A 13 -18.57 7.72 2.14
N PHE A 14 -19.66 6.94 2.00
CA PHE A 14 -19.83 5.97 0.90
C PHE A 14 -20.27 6.59 -0.43
N VAL A 15 -20.71 7.85 -0.44
CA VAL A 15 -21.10 8.58 -1.66
C VAL A 15 -19.90 9.29 -2.28
N ASP A 16 -18.93 9.71 -1.47
CA ASP A 16 -17.67 10.28 -1.95
C ASP A 16 -16.73 9.22 -2.51
N LYS A 17 -16.81 9.03 -3.83
CA LYS A 17 -15.99 8.08 -4.60
C LYS A 17 -14.48 8.22 -4.36
N GLU A 18 -14.01 9.41 -3.99
CA GLU A 18 -12.59 9.69 -3.73
C GLU A 18 -12.04 8.91 -2.53
N LEU A 19 -12.85 8.65 -1.50
CA LEU A 19 -12.42 7.95 -0.28
C LEU A 19 -12.85 6.48 -0.26
N VAL A 20 -13.95 6.15 -0.94
CA VAL A 20 -14.46 4.78 -1.03
C VAL A 20 -13.50 3.84 -1.76
N ILE A 21 -12.87 4.31 -2.84
CA ILE A 21 -11.93 3.49 -3.61
C ILE A 21 -10.71 3.10 -2.76
N PRO A 22 -10.02 4.05 -2.09
CA PRO A 22 -8.98 3.72 -1.11
C PRO A 22 -9.45 2.77 -0.02
N ALA A 23 -10.59 3.06 0.61
CA ALA A 23 -11.10 2.24 1.70
C ALA A 23 -11.37 0.79 1.26
N ALA A 24 -11.98 0.58 0.09
CA ALA A 24 -12.22 -0.74 -0.47
C ALA A 24 -10.92 -1.49 -0.79
N GLN A 25 -9.92 -0.80 -1.34
CA GLN A 25 -8.60 -1.37 -1.62
C GLN A 25 -7.87 -1.78 -0.32
N MET A 26 -8.01 -0.99 0.76
CA MET A 26 -7.46 -1.34 2.08
C MET A 26 -8.12 -2.61 2.65
N VAL A 27 -9.45 -2.73 2.54
CA VAL A 27 -10.17 -3.93 2.98
C VAL A 27 -9.71 -5.17 2.19
N TYR A 28 -9.60 -5.06 0.87
CA TYR A 28 -9.11 -6.14 0.02
C TYR A 28 -7.67 -6.55 0.39
N TYR A 29 -6.81 -5.58 0.63
CA TYR A 29 -5.43 -5.81 1.07
C TYR A 29 -5.36 -6.55 2.41
N VAL A 30 -6.18 -6.17 3.40
CA VAL A 30 -6.26 -6.89 4.68
C VAL A 30 -6.69 -8.34 4.49
N ILE A 31 -7.64 -8.62 3.59
CA ILE A 31 -8.06 -9.99 3.29
C ILE A 31 -6.88 -10.80 2.70
N ILE A 32 -6.15 -10.24 1.72
CA ILE A 32 -4.97 -10.90 1.14
C ILE A 32 -3.92 -11.21 2.20
N ILE A 33 -3.62 -10.25 3.08
CA ILE A 33 -2.63 -10.40 4.13
C ILE A 33 -3.02 -11.52 5.10
N ASN A 34 -4.29 -11.57 5.52
CA ASN A 34 -4.80 -12.64 6.37
C ASN A 34 -4.70 -14.02 5.68
N LEU A 35 -5.03 -14.11 4.39
CA LEU A 35 -4.88 -15.34 3.62
C LEU A 35 -3.41 -15.78 3.53
N LEU A 36 -2.49 -14.86 3.25
CA LEU A 36 -1.06 -15.16 3.18
C LEU A 36 -0.49 -15.61 4.53
N MET A 37 -0.93 -14.99 5.63
CA MET A 37 -0.56 -15.41 6.97
C MET A 37 -1.11 -16.81 7.29
N LEU A 38 -2.33 -17.13 6.87
CA LEU A 38 -2.93 -18.46 7.03
C LEU A 38 -2.11 -19.55 6.30
N PHE A 39 -1.58 -19.23 5.11
CA PHE A 39 -0.66 -20.12 4.38
C PHE A 39 0.80 -20.06 4.88
N GLN A 40 1.07 -19.41 6.02
CA GLN A 40 2.42 -19.21 6.57
C GLN A 40 3.41 -18.55 5.59
N ARG A 41 2.89 -17.80 4.60
CA ARG A 41 3.69 -17.08 3.60
C ARG A 41 4.11 -15.71 4.11
N TYR A 42 4.71 -15.65 5.30
CA TYR A 42 5.10 -14.40 5.98
C TYR A 42 6.03 -13.52 5.14
N ARG A 43 6.92 -14.14 4.35
CA ARG A 43 7.87 -13.43 3.48
C ARG A 43 7.16 -12.71 2.33
N THR A 44 6.20 -13.38 1.69
CA THR A 44 5.38 -12.80 0.63
C THR A 44 4.46 -11.71 1.19
N CYS A 45 3.92 -11.93 2.40
CA CYS A 45 3.14 -10.95 3.14
C CYS A 45 3.95 -9.65 3.37
N PHE A 46 5.22 -9.76 3.78
CA PHE A 46 6.10 -8.60 3.95
C PHE A 46 6.34 -7.83 2.65
N LEU A 47 6.65 -8.53 1.54
CA LEU A 47 6.89 -7.88 0.25
C LEU A 47 5.64 -7.15 -0.28
N ILE A 48 4.47 -7.79 -0.15
CA ILE A 48 3.20 -7.16 -0.54
C ILE A 48 2.90 -5.95 0.34
N SER A 49 3.19 -6.04 1.65
CA SER A 49 3.03 -4.91 2.57
C SER A 49 3.92 -3.73 2.22
N LEU A 50 5.19 -3.99 1.93
CA LEU A 50 6.14 -2.97 1.52
C LEU A 50 5.70 -2.30 0.22
N SER A 51 5.31 -3.10 -0.77
CA SER A 51 4.87 -2.60 -2.09
C SER A 51 3.61 -1.75 -1.98
N PHE A 52 2.67 -2.19 -1.15
CA PHE A 52 1.40 -1.48 -0.92
C PHE A 52 1.61 -0.18 -0.14
N ALA A 53 2.49 -0.17 0.86
CA ALA A 53 2.89 1.04 1.57
C ALA A 53 3.56 2.05 0.63
N LEU A 54 4.43 1.60 -0.27
CA LEU A 54 5.07 2.46 -1.27
C LEU A 54 4.05 3.06 -2.25
N TYR A 55 3.12 2.24 -2.73
CA TYR A 55 2.04 2.69 -3.62
C TYR A 55 1.18 3.76 -2.94
N TRP A 56 0.66 3.50 -1.75
CA TRP A 56 -0.23 4.44 -1.06
C TRP A 56 0.46 5.71 -0.61
N LEU A 57 1.72 5.62 -0.17
CA LEU A 57 2.47 6.80 0.19
C LEU A 57 2.71 7.70 -1.05
N CYS A 58 2.87 7.11 -2.24
CA CYS A 58 2.87 7.84 -3.51
C CYS A 58 1.51 8.49 -3.83
N VAL A 59 0.42 7.73 -3.74
CA VAL A 59 -0.93 8.22 -4.07
C VAL A 59 -1.38 9.33 -3.10
N LEU A 60 -1.15 9.17 -1.79
CA LEU A 60 -1.53 10.16 -0.79
C LEU A 60 -0.72 11.46 -0.88
N ASN A 61 0.51 11.39 -1.40
CA ASN A 61 1.39 12.54 -1.59
C ASN A 61 1.53 12.92 -3.07
N GLU A 62 0.53 12.59 -3.89
CA GLU A 62 0.54 12.87 -5.33
C GLU A 62 0.85 14.36 -5.60
N LYS A 63 0.27 15.27 -4.82
CA LYS A 63 0.51 16.73 -4.95
C LYS A 63 1.95 17.16 -4.65
N THR A 64 2.70 16.35 -3.90
CA THR A 64 4.12 16.59 -3.59
C THR A 64 5.03 15.96 -4.65
N PHE A 65 4.57 14.87 -5.27
CA PHE A 65 5.35 14.09 -6.24
C PHE A 65 5.09 14.46 -7.69
N ILE A 66 3.90 14.97 -8.01
CA ILE A 66 3.49 15.35 -9.36
C ILE A 66 3.16 16.84 -9.33
N SER A 67 3.90 17.62 -10.12
CA SER A 67 3.63 19.04 -10.33
C SER A 67 2.32 19.23 -11.09
N ALA A 68 1.68 20.39 -10.99
CA ALA A 68 0.43 20.69 -11.72
C ALA A 68 0.55 20.58 -13.25
N VAL A 69 1.78 20.56 -13.78
CA VAL A 69 2.12 20.37 -15.20
C VAL A 69 2.18 18.87 -15.58
N GLY A 70 2.08 17.96 -14.61
CA GLY A 70 2.23 16.51 -14.79
C GLY A 70 3.68 16.02 -14.67
N ASP A 71 4.64 16.93 -14.50
CA ASP A 71 6.05 16.56 -14.31
C ASP A 71 6.28 16.00 -12.90
N PHE A 72 7.01 14.89 -12.83
CA PHE A 72 7.45 14.32 -11.57
C PHE A 72 8.44 15.27 -10.89
N SER A 73 8.18 15.61 -9.64
CA SER A 73 9.08 16.45 -8.84
C SER A 73 10.37 15.69 -8.51
N GLY A 74 11.46 16.41 -8.28
CA GLY A 74 12.73 15.79 -7.83
C GLY A 74 12.58 14.93 -6.58
N MET A 75 11.65 15.31 -5.68
CA MET A 75 11.26 14.51 -4.52
C MET A 75 10.56 13.21 -4.91
N GLY A 76 9.69 13.24 -5.91
CA GLY A 76 9.04 12.05 -6.45
C GLY A 76 10.05 11.07 -7.07
N TYR A 77 11.05 11.56 -7.82
CA TYR A 77 12.11 10.71 -8.36
C TYR A 77 12.97 10.06 -7.26
N PHE A 78 13.33 10.85 -6.23
CA PHE A 78 14.07 10.32 -5.09
C PHE A 78 13.26 9.25 -4.33
N TYR A 79 11.96 9.50 -4.17
CA TYR A 79 11.04 8.57 -3.54
C TYR A 79 10.92 7.25 -4.33
N LEU A 80 10.70 7.31 -5.65
CA LEU A 80 10.63 6.11 -6.50
C LEU A 80 11.97 5.37 -6.53
N GLY A 81 13.09 6.08 -6.67
CA GLY A 81 14.42 5.48 -6.65
C GLY A 81 14.73 4.80 -5.32
N GLY A 82 14.43 5.46 -4.20
CA GLY A 82 14.57 4.90 -2.86
C GLY A 82 13.65 3.70 -2.63
N GLY A 83 12.37 3.79 -3.02
CA GLY A 83 11.41 2.70 -2.93
C GLY A 83 11.83 1.47 -3.74
N MET A 84 12.31 1.66 -4.97
CA MET A 84 12.86 0.61 -5.80
C MET A 84 14.10 -0.04 -5.18
N PHE A 85 14.99 0.76 -4.58
CA PHE A 85 16.17 0.25 -3.89
C PHE A 85 15.80 -0.62 -2.67
N VAL A 86 14.84 -0.18 -1.85
CA VAL A 86 14.33 -0.96 -0.72
C VAL A 86 13.65 -2.25 -1.21
N LEU A 87 12.88 -2.20 -2.30
CA LEU A 87 12.29 -3.39 -2.91
C LEU A 87 13.35 -4.38 -3.40
N MET A 88 14.42 -3.91 -4.03
CA MET A 88 15.54 -4.76 -4.46
C MET A 88 16.21 -5.45 -3.26
N ILE A 89 16.47 -4.71 -2.18
CA ILE A 89 17.00 -5.29 -0.94
C ILE A 89 16.05 -6.33 -0.37
N ALA A 90 14.75 -6.02 -0.29
CA ALA A 90 13.75 -6.95 0.23
C ALA A 90 13.65 -8.23 -0.62
N MET A 91 13.72 -8.12 -1.95
CA MET A 91 13.78 -9.28 -2.85
C MET A 91 15.08 -10.07 -2.66
N PHE A 92 16.23 -9.41 -2.50
CA PHE A 92 17.50 -10.08 -2.24
C PHE A 92 17.45 -10.92 -0.95
N PHE A 93 16.95 -10.35 0.15
CA PHE A 93 16.74 -11.08 1.41
C PHE A 93 15.73 -12.23 1.25
N PHE A 94 14.66 -12.01 0.48
CA PHE A 94 13.67 -13.04 0.18
C PHE A 94 14.31 -14.27 -0.50
N PHE A 95 15.17 -14.07 -1.49
CA PHE A 95 15.82 -15.16 -2.22
C PHE A 95 16.96 -15.83 -1.42
N THR A 96 17.80 -15.04 -0.76
CA THR A 96 18.94 -15.59 0.02
C THR A 96 18.47 -16.40 1.22
N GLN A 97 17.41 -15.98 1.91
CA GLN A 97 16.82 -16.75 3.01
C GLN A 97 15.97 -17.94 2.52
N SER A 98 15.57 -17.97 1.24
CA SER A 98 14.99 -19.16 0.62
C SER A 98 16.05 -20.24 0.43
N ALA A 99 17.24 -19.85 -0.03
CA ALA A 99 18.34 -20.78 -0.25
C ALA A 99 18.85 -21.45 1.04
N SER A 100 18.72 -20.80 2.20
CA SER A 100 19.13 -21.37 3.50
C SER A 100 18.10 -22.30 4.16
N SER A 101 16.89 -22.44 3.59
CA SER A 101 15.83 -23.30 4.15
C SER A 101 15.81 -24.71 3.55
N ASP A 102 16.55 -24.93 2.45
CA ASP A 102 16.61 -26.19 1.70
C ASP A 102 17.91 -26.99 1.95
N SER A 103 18.73 -26.56 2.91
CA SER A 103 19.97 -27.22 3.36
C SER A 103 19.84 -27.71 4.79
#